data_AF-A0AB34HCS4-F1
#
_entry.id   AF-A0AB34HCS4-F1
#
_cell.length_a   1.000
_cell.length_b   1.000
_cell.length_c   1.000
_cell.angle_alpha   90.00
_cell.angle_beta   90.00
_cell.angle_gamma   90.00
#
_symmetry.space_group_name_H-M   'P 1'
#
loop_
_entity.id
_entity.type
_entity.pdbx_description
1 polymer ?
#
loop_
_entity_poly.entity_id
_entity_poly.type
_entity_poly.pdbx_seq_one_letter_code
_entity_poly.pdbx_strand_id
1 'polypeptide(L)'
;EGAGSGGGRGTGVGRGCRCRRCSSLFRVAHAGPAAAMMIHGFQSSHQDFSFGPWKLTASKTHIMKSADVEKLADELHMPSLPEMMFGDNVLRIQHGSGFGIEFNATDALRCVNNYQGMLKVACAEEWQESRTEGEHSKEVVKPYDWTYTTDYKGTLLGESLKLKVVPTTDHIDTEKLKAREQIKFFEEVLLFEDELHDHGVSSLSVKIVSIVNVFKINFFHFYHWSEIQD
;
A
#
# COMPACT_ATOMS: atom_id res chain seq x y z
N GLU A 1 -34.28 1.70 62.55
CA GLU A 1 -34.44 0.24 62.37
C GLU A 1 -33.61 -0.15 61.15
N GLY A 2 -32.65 -1.06 61.14
CA GLY A 2 -32.31 -2.15 62.03
C GLY A 2 -32.04 -3.38 61.15
N ALA A 3 -30.78 -3.87 61.16
CA ALA A 3 -30.33 -5.19 60.66
C ALA A 3 -30.50 -5.47 59.15
N GLY A 4 -29.74 -6.32 58.47
CA GLY A 4 -28.71 -7.31 58.80
C GLY A 4 -28.49 -8.13 57.50
N SER A 5 -27.27 -8.33 57.03
CA SER A 5 -26.40 -9.49 57.34
C SER A 5 -26.81 -10.82 56.68
N GLY A 6 -25.82 -11.43 56.00
CA GLY A 6 -25.76 -12.87 55.69
C GLY A 6 -26.15 -13.22 54.24
N GLY A 7 -25.38 -13.96 53.44
CA GLY A 7 -24.37 -14.98 53.73
C GLY A 7 -24.87 -16.35 53.25
N GLY A 8 -24.05 -17.07 52.45
CA GLY A 8 -24.25 -18.49 52.06
C GLY A 8 -24.49 -18.68 50.56
N ARG A 9 -23.53 -19.13 49.74
CA ARG A 9 -23.03 -20.52 49.54
C ARG A 9 -24.14 -21.57 49.47
N GLY A 10 -24.20 -22.28 48.34
CA GLY A 10 -24.57 -23.70 48.34
C GLY A 10 -25.42 -24.21 47.17
N THR A 11 -24.76 -24.91 46.25
CA THR A 11 -25.15 -26.22 45.70
C THR A 11 -26.49 -26.42 44.97
N GLY A 12 -26.37 -26.78 43.67
CA GLY A 12 -26.68 -28.15 43.25
C GLY A 12 -27.97 -28.40 42.45
N VAL A 13 -27.80 -29.26 41.44
CA VAL A 13 -28.80 -30.13 40.79
C VAL A 13 -29.77 -29.42 39.82
N GLY A 14 -29.80 -29.69 38.51
CA GLY A 14 -29.63 -30.96 37.81
C GLY A 14 -30.99 -31.40 37.23
N ARG A 15 -31.28 -31.03 35.97
CA ARG A 15 -32.24 -31.70 35.06
C ARG A 15 -31.73 -31.42 33.64
N GLY A 16 -31.29 -32.37 32.81
CA GLY A 16 -31.62 -33.79 32.74
C GLY A 16 -32.82 -34.00 31.81
N CYS A 17 -32.71 -33.67 30.53
CA CYS A 17 -33.65 -34.13 29.50
C CYS A 17 -32.97 -35.13 28.56
N ARG A 18 -33.70 -36.21 28.32
CA ARG A 18 -33.24 -37.54 27.89
C ARG A 18 -33.00 -37.63 26.40
N CYS A 19 -31.90 -38.29 26.09
CA CYS A 19 -31.59 -39.12 24.92
C CYS A 19 -32.79 -39.83 24.27
N ARG A 20 -32.76 -39.95 22.92
CA ARG A 20 -32.85 -41.26 22.23
C ARG A 20 -32.38 -41.20 20.77
N ARG A 21 -31.40 -42.07 20.48
CA ARG A 21 -31.14 -42.82 19.25
C ARG A 21 -30.68 -42.06 17.98
N CYS A 22 -29.38 -42.17 17.72
CA CYS A 22 -28.94 -42.94 16.55
C CYS A 22 -27.54 -43.53 16.80
N SER A 23 -27.47 -44.85 16.70
CA SER A 23 -26.24 -45.65 16.75
C SER A 23 -25.62 -45.77 15.35
N SER A 24 -24.32 -46.01 15.34
CA SER A 24 -23.45 -46.50 14.25
C SER A 24 -23.14 -45.56 13.08
N LEU A 25 -21.92 -45.01 13.10
CA LEU A 25 -20.92 -45.25 12.06
C LEU A 25 -19.53 -44.84 12.59
N PHE A 26 -18.76 -45.84 13.00
CA PHE A 26 -17.32 -45.71 13.19
C PHE A 26 -16.69 -45.57 11.80
N ARG A 27 -16.08 -44.41 11.52
CA ARG A 27 -14.95 -44.31 10.59
C ARG A 27 -13.91 -43.39 11.21
N VAL A 28 -12.76 -44.01 11.46
CA VAL A 28 -11.49 -43.38 11.82
C VAL A 28 -11.16 -42.33 10.76
N ALA A 29 -11.10 -41.06 11.15
CA ALA A 29 -10.45 -40.02 10.36
C ALA A 29 -9.10 -39.75 11.02
N HIS A 30 -8.05 -40.11 10.29
CA HIS A 30 -6.67 -39.82 10.63
C HIS A 30 -6.49 -38.33 10.92
N ALA A 31 -5.77 -38.03 12.01
CA ALA A 31 -5.17 -36.73 12.23
C ALA A 31 -4.25 -36.41 11.05
N GLY A 32 -4.73 -35.57 10.15
CA GLY A 32 -3.89 -34.96 9.12
C GLY A 32 -2.87 -34.03 9.80
N PRO A 33 -1.66 -33.91 9.24
CA PRO A 33 -0.65 -33.05 9.82
C PRO A 33 -1.18 -31.61 9.84
N ALA A 34 -0.95 -30.93 10.96
CA ALA A 34 -1.16 -29.50 11.08
C ALA A 34 -0.52 -28.82 9.86
N ALA A 35 -1.35 -28.27 8.99
CA ALA A 35 -0.90 -27.38 7.94
C ALA A 35 -0.28 -26.18 8.64
N ALA A 36 1.06 -26.20 8.74
CA ALA A 36 1.83 -25.02 9.05
C ALA A 36 1.36 -23.92 8.09
N MET A 37 0.80 -22.84 8.63
CA MET A 37 0.58 -21.60 7.91
C MET A 37 1.93 -21.15 7.37
N MET A 38 2.18 -21.47 6.10
CA MET A 38 3.23 -20.85 5.32
C MET A 38 2.85 -19.37 5.22
N ILE A 39 3.56 -18.50 5.92
CA ILE A 39 3.70 -17.11 5.53
C ILE A 39 4.10 -17.18 4.05
N HIS A 40 3.20 -16.82 3.14
CA HIS A 40 3.56 -16.75 1.73
C HIS A 40 4.60 -15.65 1.62
N GLY A 41 5.87 -16.05 1.61
CA GLY A 41 6.98 -15.14 1.41
C GLY A 41 6.68 -14.34 0.16
N PHE A 42 6.83 -13.03 0.26
CA PHE A 42 6.71 -12.12 -0.87
C PHE A 42 7.52 -12.69 -2.04
N GLN A 43 6.84 -13.06 -3.13
CA GLN A 43 7.50 -13.54 -4.33
C GLN A 43 7.79 -12.35 -5.23
N SER A 44 9.09 -12.04 -5.36
CA SER A 44 9.49 -11.08 -6.38
C SER A 44 9.08 -11.60 -7.75
N SER A 45 8.52 -10.71 -8.55
CA SER A 45 8.09 -11.01 -9.92
C SER A 45 8.63 -9.95 -10.86
N HIS A 46 9.01 -10.41 -12.04
CA HIS A 46 9.46 -9.55 -13.12
C HIS A 46 8.73 -10.00 -14.38
N GLN A 47 7.96 -9.09 -14.97
CA GLN A 47 7.21 -9.35 -16.19
C GLN A 47 7.59 -8.36 -17.26
N ASP A 48 7.92 -8.90 -18.43
CA ASP A 48 8.16 -8.13 -19.65
C ASP A 48 7.07 -8.46 -20.68
N PHE A 49 6.51 -7.43 -21.30
CA PHE A 49 5.58 -7.57 -22.41
C PHE A 49 6.00 -6.65 -23.54
N SER A 50 6.10 -7.19 -24.76
CA SER A 50 6.49 -6.40 -25.92
C SER A 50 5.35 -6.37 -26.94
N PHE A 51 5.09 -5.20 -27.49
CA PHE A 51 4.12 -5.00 -28.55
C PHE A 51 4.64 -3.98 -29.58
N GLY A 52 4.96 -4.46 -30.78
CA GLY A 52 5.61 -3.64 -31.79
C GLY A 52 6.94 -3.08 -31.27
N PRO A 53 7.19 -1.76 -31.37
CA PRO A 53 8.41 -1.14 -30.85
C PRO A 53 8.35 -0.84 -29.34
N TRP A 54 7.27 -1.17 -28.65
CA TRP A 54 7.08 -0.89 -27.23
C TRP A 54 7.43 -2.09 -26.36
N LYS A 55 8.16 -1.84 -25.28
CA LYS A 55 8.42 -2.79 -24.20
C LYS A 55 7.85 -2.25 -22.89
N LEU A 56 7.03 -3.06 -22.24
CA LEU A 56 6.50 -2.85 -20.90
C LEU A 56 7.28 -3.76 -19.96
N THR A 57 7.75 -3.20 -18.84
CA THR A 57 8.46 -3.93 -17.79
C THR A 57 7.81 -3.61 -16.46
N ALA A 58 7.41 -4.64 -15.72
CA ALA A 58 6.88 -4.53 -14.37
C ALA A 58 7.75 -5.36 -13.43
N SER A 59 8.38 -4.71 -12.45
CA SER A 59 9.16 -5.36 -11.40
C SER A 59 8.47 -5.15 -10.06
N LYS A 60 8.27 -6.25 -9.34
CA LYS A 60 7.76 -6.27 -7.97
C LYS A 60 8.75 -7.04 -7.12
N THR A 61 9.18 -6.42 -6.04
CA THR A 61 10.29 -6.81 -5.18
C THR A 61 9.90 -6.55 -3.72
N HIS A 62 10.74 -7.03 -2.80
CA HIS A 62 10.49 -6.90 -1.37
C HIS A 62 10.57 -5.44 -0.92
N ILE A 63 10.02 -5.16 0.27
CA ILE A 63 10.21 -3.85 0.93
C ILE A 63 11.69 -3.58 1.19
N MET A 64 12.08 -2.31 1.14
CA MET A 64 13.44 -1.90 1.44
C MET A 64 13.85 -2.27 2.87
N LYS A 65 15.14 -2.50 3.08
CA LYS A 65 15.70 -2.76 4.41
C LYS A 65 15.85 -1.44 5.16
N SER A 66 15.76 -1.49 6.49
CA SER A 66 15.79 -0.30 7.36
C SER A 66 16.99 0.62 7.09
N ALA A 67 18.19 0.07 6.90
CA ALA A 67 19.38 0.87 6.61
C ALA A 67 19.29 1.65 5.28
N ASP A 68 18.67 1.06 4.25
CA ASP A 68 18.49 1.71 2.96
C ASP A 68 17.34 2.73 3.02
N VAL A 69 16.33 2.46 3.85
CA VAL A 69 15.22 3.39 4.14
C VAL A 69 15.73 4.65 4.83
N GLU A 70 16.51 4.52 5.90
CA GLU A 70 17.08 5.66 6.65
C GLU A 70 17.96 6.53 5.74
N LYS A 71 18.85 5.88 4.97
CA LYS A 71 19.71 6.58 4.02
C LYS A 71 18.90 7.34 2.98
N LEU A 72 17.84 6.75 2.43
CA LEU A 72 17.00 7.42 1.45
C LEU A 72 16.17 8.55 2.08
N ALA A 73 15.71 8.39 3.32
CA ALA A 73 15.03 9.46 4.07
C ALA A 73 15.95 10.69 4.21
N ASP A 74 17.21 10.47 4.59
CA ASP A 74 18.21 11.52 4.68
C ASP A 74 18.46 12.21 3.34
N GLU A 75 18.60 11.42 2.26
CA GLU A 75 18.79 11.92 0.89
C GLU A 75 17.60 12.74 0.38
N LEU A 76 16.39 12.38 0.79
CA LEU A 76 15.16 13.09 0.43
C LEU A 76 14.82 14.22 1.42
N HIS A 77 15.59 14.37 2.51
CA HIS A 77 15.31 15.30 3.60
C HIS A 77 13.91 15.11 4.21
N MET A 78 13.51 13.87 4.38
CA MET A 78 12.25 13.45 5.00
C MET A 78 12.54 12.86 6.39
N PRO A 79 11.70 13.11 7.41
CA PRO A 79 11.89 12.55 8.75
C PRO A 79 11.75 11.02 8.78
N SER A 80 10.90 10.47 7.92
CA SER A 80 10.73 9.04 7.70
C SER A 80 10.19 8.78 6.29
N LEU A 81 10.35 7.55 5.82
CA LEU A 81 9.66 7.05 4.62
C LEU A 81 8.44 6.21 5.01
N PRO A 82 7.54 5.91 4.05
CA PRO A 82 6.44 4.97 4.26
C PRO A 82 6.90 3.63 4.85
N GLU A 83 6.11 3.05 5.75
CA GLU A 83 6.42 1.75 6.38
C GLU A 83 6.71 0.64 5.37
N MET A 84 5.93 0.57 4.29
CA MET A 84 6.12 -0.39 3.20
C MET A 84 6.63 0.33 1.96
N MET A 85 7.94 0.62 1.94
CA MET A 85 8.61 1.22 0.79
C MET A 85 9.14 0.15 -0.17
N PHE A 86 8.68 0.11 -1.41
CA PHE A 86 9.17 -0.79 -2.45
C PHE A 86 10.13 -0.11 -3.44
N GLY A 87 11.40 0.05 -3.05
CA GLY A 87 12.36 0.88 -3.78
C GLY A 87 12.77 0.36 -5.15
N ASP A 88 12.79 -0.97 -5.32
CA ASP A 88 13.11 -1.62 -6.59
C ASP A 88 11.86 -1.90 -7.43
N ASN A 89 10.66 -1.53 -6.96
CA ASN A 89 9.45 -1.66 -7.76
C ASN A 89 9.43 -0.61 -8.86
N VAL A 90 9.18 -1.07 -10.07
CA VAL A 90 9.11 -0.20 -11.23
C VAL A 90 8.08 -0.69 -12.22
N LEU A 91 7.30 0.25 -12.74
CA LEU A 91 6.55 0.05 -13.97
C LEU A 91 7.14 0.96 -15.05
N ARG A 92 7.69 0.36 -16.11
CA ARG A 92 8.40 1.07 -17.18
C ARG A 92 7.76 0.78 -18.53
N ILE A 93 7.63 1.82 -19.35
CA ILE A 93 7.20 1.75 -20.75
C ILE A 93 8.27 2.42 -21.59
N GLN A 94 8.88 1.65 -22.47
CA GLN A 94 10.00 2.11 -23.28
C GLN A 94 9.76 1.82 -24.76
N HIS A 95 10.07 2.81 -25.60
CA HIS A 95 10.10 2.65 -27.04
C HIS A 95 11.48 2.16 -27.49
N GLY A 96 11.56 1.39 -28.57
CA GLY A 96 12.80 0.89 -29.15
C GLY A 96 13.79 2.00 -29.58
N SER A 97 13.34 3.24 -29.70
CA SER A 97 14.19 4.43 -29.93
C SER A 97 14.84 4.99 -28.66
N GLY A 98 14.61 4.38 -27.50
CA GLY A 98 15.26 4.72 -26.23
C GLY A 98 14.48 5.66 -25.30
N PHE A 99 13.47 6.37 -25.80
CA PHE A 99 12.61 7.21 -24.96
C PHE A 99 11.52 6.39 -24.26
N GLY A 100 10.98 6.91 -23.16
CA GLY A 100 9.93 6.23 -22.42
C GLY A 100 9.46 6.99 -21.20
N ILE A 101 8.74 6.29 -20.34
CA ILE A 101 8.31 6.76 -19.03
C ILE A 101 8.38 5.60 -18.04
N GLU A 102 8.73 5.89 -16.79
CA GLU A 102 8.65 4.93 -15.70
C GLU A 102 8.02 5.52 -14.45
N PHE A 103 7.60 4.62 -13.57
CA PHE A 103 7.02 4.94 -12.28
C PHE A 103 7.76 4.14 -11.21
N ASN A 104 8.34 4.84 -10.24
CA ASN A 104 9.09 4.28 -9.13
C ASN A 104 8.76 5.08 -7.85
N ALA A 105 9.00 4.47 -6.69
CA ALA A 105 8.66 5.06 -5.39
C ALA A 105 9.52 6.28 -5.07
N THR A 106 10.82 6.21 -5.34
CA THR A 106 11.80 7.24 -4.99
C THR A 106 11.50 8.59 -5.64
N ASP A 107 11.25 8.60 -6.95
CA ASP A 107 10.92 9.84 -7.68
C ASP A 107 9.55 10.38 -7.27
N ALA A 108 8.62 9.49 -6.90
CA ALA A 108 7.34 9.92 -6.34
C ALA A 108 7.52 10.63 -5.00
N LEU A 109 8.39 10.12 -4.12
CA LEU A 109 8.70 10.73 -2.82
C LEU A 109 9.49 12.04 -2.95
N ARG A 110 10.31 12.20 -4.01
CA ARG A 110 10.95 13.50 -4.32
C ARG A 110 9.95 14.62 -4.61
N CYS A 111 8.76 14.28 -5.09
CA CYS A 111 7.67 15.22 -5.35
C CYS A 111 6.79 15.49 -4.12
N VAL A 112 7.07 14.85 -2.97
CA VAL A 112 6.38 15.14 -1.72
C VAL A 112 6.78 16.51 -1.21
N ASN A 113 5.80 17.25 -0.72
CA ASN A 113 6.02 18.62 -0.26
C ASN A 113 6.67 18.63 1.12
N ASN A 114 8.01 18.67 1.15
CA ASN A 114 8.77 18.63 2.40
C ASN A 114 8.72 19.95 3.20
N TYR A 115 8.09 21.02 2.68
CA TYR A 115 8.25 22.38 3.24
C TYR A 115 6.98 23.22 3.37
N GLN A 116 5.84 22.83 2.81
CA GLN A 116 4.59 23.59 2.98
C GLN A 116 3.52 22.81 3.73
N GLY A 117 3.31 23.24 4.98
CA GLY A 117 1.98 23.65 5.41
C GLY A 117 1.11 22.55 6.00
N MET A 118 1.08 22.54 7.34
CA MET A 118 0.02 22.04 8.22
C MET A 118 -1.23 21.51 7.48
N LEU A 119 -1.26 20.21 7.18
CA LEU A 119 -2.51 19.49 7.25
C LEU A 119 -2.87 19.41 8.74
N LYS A 120 -3.62 20.41 9.22
CA LYS A 120 -4.26 20.37 10.55
C LYS A 120 -5.35 19.31 10.52
N VAL A 121 -4.94 18.06 10.64
CA VAL A 121 -5.84 16.99 11.08
C VAL A 121 -5.78 17.01 12.60
N ALA A 122 -6.92 16.92 13.29
CA ALA A 122 -7.02 17.19 14.72
C ALA A 122 -6.09 16.31 15.61
N CYS A 123 -5.60 15.18 15.09
CA CYS A 123 -4.63 14.29 15.75
C CYS A 123 -3.15 14.57 15.41
N ALA A 124 -2.82 15.50 14.51
CA ALA A 124 -1.44 15.72 14.08
C ALA A 124 -0.51 16.17 15.23
N GLU A 125 -1.06 16.76 16.30
CA GLU A 125 -0.33 17.17 17.50
C GLU A 125 0.06 15.95 18.35
N GLU A 126 -0.85 14.99 18.58
CA GLU A 126 -0.55 13.73 19.29
C GLU A 126 0.41 12.81 18.51
N TRP A 127 0.35 12.84 17.17
CA TRP A 127 1.29 12.11 16.31
C TRP A 127 2.72 12.67 16.34
N GLN A 128 2.83 14.00 16.44
CA GLN A 128 4.13 14.64 16.64
C GLN A 128 4.69 14.25 18.01
N GLU A 129 3.86 14.19 19.05
CA GLU A 129 4.28 13.87 20.41
C GLU A 129 4.71 12.39 20.59
N SER A 130 4.00 11.42 20.00
CA SER A 130 4.32 9.99 20.14
C SER A 130 5.68 9.59 19.51
N ARG A 131 6.13 10.33 18.49
CA ARG A 131 7.47 10.17 17.88
C ARG A 131 8.56 10.94 18.64
N THR A 132 8.21 11.86 19.53
CA THR A 132 9.16 12.69 20.30
C THR A 132 9.67 12.00 21.57
N GLU A 133 9.01 10.94 22.06
CA GLU A 133 9.44 10.23 23.28
C GLU A 133 10.73 9.40 23.15
N GLY A 134 11.31 9.30 21.94
CA GLY A 134 12.49 8.48 21.67
C GLY A 134 13.85 9.16 21.88
N GLU A 135 13.98 10.49 21.79
CA GLU A 135 15.31 11.11 21.83
C GLU A 135 15.29 12.56 22.34
N HIS A 136 16.20 12.85 23.27
CA HIS A 136 16.39 14.15 23.89
C HIS A 136 16.80 15.24 22.87
N SER A 137 15.83 15.96 22.30
CA SER A 137 15.98 17.36 21.92
C SER A 137 14.64 17.97 21.51
N LYS A 138 14.27 19.10 22.15
CA LYS A 138 13.20 19.99 21.70
C LYS A 138 13.63 20.74 20.43
N GLU A 139 13.94 20.01 19.35
CA GLU A 139 14.03 20.63 18.04
C GLU A 139 12.61 20.80 17.50
N VAL A 140 12.31 22.03 17.11
CA VAL A 140 11.04 22.41 16.49
C VAL A 140 10.83 21.52 15.27
N VAL A 141 9.94 20.53 15.39
CA VAL A 141 9.57 19.63 14.29
C VAL A 141 9.05 20.49 13.16
N LYS A 142 9.81 20.54 12.06
CA LYS A 142 9.41 21.28 10.86
C LYS A 142 8.06 20.72 10.39
N PRO A 143 7.11 21.58 9.99
CA PRO A 143 5.85 21.11 9.44
C PRO A 143 6.13 20.22 8.23
N TYR A 144 5.79 18.93 8.37
CA TYR A 144 6.04 17.89 7.37
C TYR A 144 4.73 17.19 7.02
N ASP A 145 4.59 16.81 5.75
CA ASP A 145 3.45 16.05 5.26
C ASP A 145 3.65 14.55 5.50
N TRP A 146 3.11 14.06 6.61
CA TRP A 146 3.11 12.64 6.97
C TRP A 146 2.22 11.77 6.08
N THR A 147 1.39 12.39 5.23
CA THR A 147 0.52 11.65 4.31
C THR A 147 1.23 11.29 3.00
N TYR A 148 2.48 11.74 2.82
CA TYR A 148 3.32 11.49 1.64
C TYR A 148 2.68 11.97 0.34
N THR A 149 1.95 13.09 0.36
CA THR A 149 1.23 13.61 -0.80
C THR A 149 2.17 14.00 -1.92
N THR A 150 1.96 13.40 -3.09
CA THR A 150 2.80 13.59 -4.26
C THR A 150 1.98 13.93 -5.50
N ASP A 151 2.44 14.93 -6.26
CA ASP A 151 1.88 15.26 -7.58
C ASP A 151 2.63 14.57 -8.73
N TYR A 152 3.40 13.53 -8.42
CA TYR A 152 4.23 12.77 -9.36
C TYR A 152 3.41 12.19 -10.51
N LYS A 153 3.93 12.38 -11.74
CA LYS A 153 3.28 11.98 -13.01
C LYS A 153 4.11 10.98 -13.82
N GLY A 154 5.15 10.42 -13.21
CA GLY A 154 6.12 9.55 -13.88
C GLY A 154 7.42 10.26 -14.26
N THR A 155 8.48 9.48 -14.37
CA THR A 155 9.83 9.92 -14.76
C THR A 155 10.04 9.65 -16.24
N LEU A 156 10.36 10.69 -16.99
CA LEU A 156 10.60 10.59 -18.43
C LEU A 156 11.99 10.03 -18.72
N LEU A 157 12.03 8.99 -19.54
CA LEU A 157 13.26 8.30 -19.94
C LEU A 157 13.75 8.73 -21.33
N GLY A 158 15.05 8.55 -21.54
CA GLY A 158 15.74 8.70 -22.82
C GLY A 158 16.87 9.72 -22.75
N GLU A 159 18.02 9.42 -23.37
CA GLU A 159 19.18 10.31 -23.37
C GLU A 159 19.07 11.36 -24.47
N SER A 160 18.90 10.91 -25.72
CA SER A 160 18.85 11.77 -26.91
C SER A 160 17.43 12.16 -27.31
N LEU A 161 16.49 11.21 -27.22
CA LEU A 161 15.08 11.41 -27.50
C LEU A 161 14.32 11.35 -26.18
N LYS A 162 13.48 12.35 -25.91
CA LYS A 162 12.62 12.41 -24.71
C LYS A 162 11.21 12.76 -25.12
N LEU A 163 10.24 12.29 -24.34
CA LEU A 163 8.85 12.73 -24.47
C LEU A 163 8.76 14.22 -24.12
N LYS A 164 8.04 14.99 -24.94
CA LYS A 164 7.78 16.41 -24.67
C LYS A 164 6.37 16.56 -24.11
N VAL A 165 6.28 17.01 -22.86
CA VAL A 165 5.00 17.36 -22.24
C VAL A 165 4.53 18.69 -22.80
N VAL A 166 3.34 18.71 -23.39
CA VAL A 166 2.70 19.93 -23.92
C VAL A 166 1.29 20.05 -23.39
N PRO A 167 0.81 21.27 -23.09
CA PRO A 167 -0.60 21.48 -22.78
C PRO A 167 -1.47 21.03 -23.96
N THR A 168 -2.55 20.33 -23.67
CA THR A 168 -3.54 19.91 -24.66
C THR A 168 -4.95 20.08 -24.10
N THR A 169 -5.92 20.34 -24.98
CA THR A 169 -7.35 20.29 -24.68
C THR A 169 -7.94 18.90 -24.94
N ASP A 170 -7.14 17.99 -25.48
CA ASP A 170 -7.57 16.61 -25.73
C ASP A 170 -7.78 15.88 -24.41
N HIS A 171 -8.87 15.11 -24.35
CA HIS A 171 -9.18 14.27 -23.20
C HIS A 171 -9.00 12.80 -23.57
N ILE A 172 -8.70 11.98 -22.56
CA ILE A 172 -8.68 10.53 -22.72
C ILE A 172 -10.09 10.07 -23.08
N ASP A 173 -10.21 9.43 -24.24
CA ASP A 173 -11.46 8.89 -24.77
C ASP A 173 -11.95 7.72 -23.89
N THR A 174 -12.91 8.01 -23.01
CA THR A 174 -13.43 7.01 -22.06
C THR A 174 -14.27 5.93 -22.73
N GLU A 175 -14.78 6.14 -23.93
CA GLU A 175 -15.56 5.13 -24.66
C GLU A 175 -14.65 4.04 -25.20
N LYS A 176 -13.46 4.39 -25.72
CA LYS A 176 -12.42 3.41 -26.06
C LYS A 176 -11.99 2.55 -24.88
N LEU A 177 -12.06 3.09 -23.67
CA LEU A 177 -11.72 2.36 -22.45
C LEU A 177 -12.82 1.42 -21.95
N LYS A 178 -14.08 1.62 -22.38
CA LYS A 178 -15.22 0.75 -22.05
C LYS A 178 -15.38 -0.41 -23.03
N ALA A 179 -14.69 -0.36 -24.17
CA ALA A 179 -14.72 -1.43 -25.16
C ALA A 179 -14.28 -2.76 -24.52
N ARG A 180 -15.12 -3.80 -24.69
CA ARG A 180 -14.83 -5.15 -24.19
C ARG A 180 -13.86 -5.87 -25.12
N GLU A 181 -12.64 -5.37 -25.17
CA GLU A 181 -11.55 -6.00 -25.91
C GLU A 181 -10.73 -6.93 -25.00
N GLN A 182 -10.04 -7.90 -25.60
CA GLN A 182 -9.19 -8.82 -24.84
C GLN A 182 -7.99 -8.08 -24.26
N ILE A 183 -7.85 -8.15 -22.94
CA ILE A 183 -6.69 -7.65 -22.22
C ILE A 183 -5.50 -8.54 -22.57
N LYS A 184 -4.46 -7.95 -23.18
CA LYS A 184 -3.22 -8.65 -23.52
C LYS A 184 -2.21 -8.67 -22.39
N PHE A 185 -2.19 -7.58 -21.62
CA PHE A 185 -1.28 -7.41 -20.51
C PHE A 185 -1.98 -6.58 -19.44
N PHE A 186 -1.91 -7.01 -18.20
CA PHE A 186 -2.41 -6.29 -17.05
C PHE A 186 -1.39 -6.44 -15.94
N GLU A 187 -0.97 -5.32 -15.38
CA GLU A 187 -0.10 -5.32 -14.21
C GLU A 187 -0.45 -4.19 -13.26
N GLU A 188 -0.31 -4.47 -11.97
CA GLU A 188 -0.47 -3.52 -10.88
C GLU A 188 0.76 -3.59 -9.98
N VAL A 189 1.49 -2.47 -9.87
CA VAL A 189 2.73 -2.35 -9.12
C VAL A 189 2.50 -1.39 -7.96
N LEU A 190 2.62 -1.89 -6.73
CA LEU A 190 2.61 -1.08 -5.51
C LEU A 190 3.99 -0.42 -5.35
N LEU A 191 4.03 0.90 -5.12
CA LEU A 191 5.27 1.65 -4.96
C LEU A 191 5.57 1.92 -3.49
N PHE A 192 4.58 2.39 -2.73
CA PHE A 192 4.68 2.47 -1.28
C PHE A 192 3.29 2.39 -0.63
N GLU A 193 3.29 2.06 0.66
CA GLU A 193 2.11 2.10 1.53
C GLU A 193 2.54 2.45 2.96
N ASP A 194 1.69 3.20 3.65
CA ASP A 194 1.85 3.60 5.05
C ASP A 194 0.49 3.53 5.76
N GLU A 195 0.43 2.86 6.90
CA GLU A 195 -0.80 2.70 7.70
C GLU A 195 -1.06 3.88 8.64
N LEU A 196 -0.28 4.97 8.54
CA LEU A 196 -0.60 6.24 9.20
C LEU A 196 -0.88 6.03 10.70
N HIS A 197 -0.08 5.17 11.36
CA HIS A 197 -0.24 4.77 12.76
C HIS A 197 -1.65 4.30 13.14
N ASP A 198 -2.28 3.46 12.31
CA ASP A 198 -3.65 2.93 12.49
C ASP A 198 -4.79 3.96 12.30
N HIS A 199 -4.47 5.20 11.94
CA HIS A 199 -5.47 6.25 11.72
C HIS A 199 -5.91 6.37 10.26
N GLY A 200 -5.28 5.62 9.34
CA GLY A 200 -5.61 5.68 7.93
C GLY A 200 -4.73 4.78 7.07
N VAL A 201 -4.73 5.06 5.77
CA VAL A 201 -3.74 4.49 4.86
C VAL A 201 -3.40 5.51 3.78
N SER A 202 -2.11 5.66 3.49
CA SER A 202 -1.59 6.33 2.30
C SER A 202 -0.89 5.30 1.43
N SER A 203 -1.41 5.05 0.23
CA SER A 203 -0.81 4.09 -0.68
C SER A 203 -0.69 4.64 -2.10
N LEU A 204 0.40 4.27 -2.75
CA LEU A 204 0.72 4.66 -4.11
C LEU A 204 0.95 3.42 -4.97
N SER A 205 0.10 3.23 -5.97
CA SER A 205 0.20 2.11 -6.92
C SER A 205 0.00 2.57 -8.36
N VAL A 206 0.59 1.83 -9.29
CA VAL A 206 0.46 2.08 -10.72
C VAL A 206 -0.09 0.85 -11.41
N LYS A 207 -1.17 1.06 -12.17
CA LYS A 207 -1.85 0.00 -12.91
C LYS A 207 -1.74 0.26 -14.40
N ILE A 208 -1.39 -0.77 -15.16
CA ILE A 208 -1.40 -0.74 -16.61
C ILE A 208 -2.31 -1.81 -17.18
N VAL A 209 -3.07 -1.42 -18.19
CA VAL A 209 -3.88 -2.32 -18.99
C VAL A 209 -3.51 -2.10 -20.46
N SER A 210 -3.02 -3.15 -21.11
CA SER A 210 -2.80 -3.17 -22.56
C SER A 210 -3.95 -3.89 -23.24
N ILE A 211 -4.57 -3.17 -24.16
CA ILE A 211 -5.60 -3.64 -25.10
C ILE A 211 -4.96 -3.67 -26.50
N VAL A 212 -5.57 -4.32 -27.48
CA VAL A 212 -5.06 -4.35 -28.86
C VAL A 212 -4.85 -2.90 -29.36
N ASN A 213 -3.59 -2.51 -29.60
CA ASN A 213 -3.16 -1.18 -30.07
C ASN A 213 -3.30 0.01 -29.10
N VAL A 214 -3.68 -0.19 -27.83
CA VAL A 214 -3.85 0.90 -26.85
C VAL A 214 -3.27 0.51 -25.48
N PHE A 215 -2.59 1.45 -24.82
CA PHE A 215 -2.19 1.34 -23.42
C PHE A 215 -2.97 2.32 -22.56
N LYS A 216 -3.46 1.86 -21.41
CA LYS A 216 -4.00 2.72 -20.36
C LYS A 216 -3.13 2.57 -19.12
N ILE A 217 -2.69 3.69 -18.58
CA ILE A 217 -1.94 3.76 -17.32
C ILE A 217 -2.80 4.56 -16.35
N ASN A 218 -3.03 4.02 -15.16
CA ASN A 218 -3.63 4.74 -14.06
C ASN A 218 -2.62 4.80 -12.93
N PHE A 219 -2.39 6.01 -12.45
CA PHE A 219 -1.62 6.27 -11.25
C PHE A 219 -2.62 6.53 -10.12
N PHE A 220 -2.59 5.70 -9.08
CA PHE A 220 -3.51 5.80 -7.96
C PHE A 220 -2.71 6.17 -6.71
N HIS A 221 -2.95 7.39 -6.22
CA HIS A 221 -2.64 7.74 -4.86
C HIS A 221 -3.94 7.71 -4.06
N PHE A 222 -4.04 6.78 -3.11
CA PHE A 222 -5.22 6.58 -2.30
C PHE A 222 -4.97 7.06 -0.87
N TYR A 223 -5.94 7.79 -0.33
CA TYR A 223 -5.98 8.19 1.07
C TYR A 223 -7.29 7.70 1.66
N HIS A 224 -7.20 7.06 2.82
CA HIS A 224 -8.36 6.81 3.65
C HIS A 224 -8.04 7.32 5.05
N TRP A 225 -8.89 8.20 5.57
CA TRP A 225 -8.85 8.64 6.96
C TRP A 225 -9.96 7.93 7.70
N SER A 226 -9.60 7.14 8.71
CA SER A 226 -10.57 6.55 9.62
C SER A 226 -10.76 7.55 10.75
N GLU A 227 -11.86 8.30 10.73
CA GLU A 227 -12.23 9.16 11.85
C GLU A 227 -12.54 8.24 13.05
N ILE A 228 -11.63 8.18 14.02
CA ILE A 228 -11.88 7.54 15.30
C ILE A 228 -12.97 8.37 15.97
N GLN A 229 -14.21 7.87 15.94
CA GLN A 229 -15.25 8.39 16.80
C GLN A 229 -14.91 7.98 18.23
N ASP A 230 -14.52 8.96 19.05
CA ASP A 230 -14.49 8.86 20.51
C ASP A 230 -15.83 8.39 21.10
#